data_AF-A0A820J1B4-F1
#
_entry.id   AF-A0A820J1B4-F1
#
_cell.length_a   1.000
_cell.length_b   1.000
_cell.length_c   1.000
_cell.angle_alpha   90.00
_cell.angle_beta   90.00
_cell.angle_gamma   90.00
#
_symmetry.space_group_name_H-M   'P 1'
#
loop_
_entity.id
_entity.type
_entity.pdbx_description
1 polymer ?
#
loop_
_entity_poly.entity_id
_entity_poly.type
_entity_poly.pdbx_seq_one_letter_code
_entity_poly.pdbx_strand_id
1 'polypeptide(L)'
;YIYCFKGHFGEVVRAEYRGEYVAVKILHPSTTDRNAEDRKNFIKEALLLQQYKHKNIVKFLGIAAIRDPLMIIMELIEQGSLDKYLRNNDLRLSQLIQMCYNIAKGMEYLEQCNIIHRDLAARNCLVDRKGRIKVADFGLSRCLQSDEEYFCQVKTIPVRWWAVEVFSNAPYTNKSDVWSYGVTAWEVFSKADLPYSHIQFNHTVINAIKKW
;
A
#
# COMPACT_ATOMS: atom_id res chain seq x y z
N TYR A 1 -22.51 6.83 4.52
CA TYR A 1 -21.13 6.94 5.03
C TYR A 1 -20.16 6.82 3.87
N ILE A 2 -19.57 7.95 3.46
CA ILE A 2 -18.54 8.00 2.41
C ILE A 2 -17.24 7.61 3.11
N TYR A 3 -16.67 6.46 2.74
CA TYR A 3 -15.30 6.14 3.15
C TYR A 3 -14.37 7.04 2.33
N CYS A 4 -13.86 8.10 2.95
CA CYS A 4 -12.81 8.95 2.41
C CYS A 4 -11.48 8.46 2.98
N PHE A 5 -10.66 7.81 2.14
CA PHE A 5 -9.25 7.55 2.48
C PHE A 5 -8.40 8.56 1.70
N LYS A 6 -7.59 9.36 2.39
CA LYS A 6 -6.55 10.19 1.75
C LYS A 6 -5.32 9.31 1.54
N GLY A 7 -5.08 8.90 0.30
CA GLY A 7 -3.86 8.22 -0.12
C GLY A 7 -2.79 9.19 -0.62
N HIS A 8 -1.66 8.65 -1.08
CA HIS A 8 -0.49 9.45 -1.50
C HIS A 8 -0.78 10.40 -2.68
N PHE A 9 -1.62 9.98 -3.62
CA PHE A 9 -1.96 10.72 -4.84
C PHE A 9 -3.38 11.29 -4.87
N GLY A 10 -4.18 11.11 -3.81
CA GLY A 10 -5.55 11.60 -3.83
C GLY A 10 -6.55 10.94 -2.89
N GLU A 11 -7.80 11.34 -3.05
CA GLU A 11 -8.95 10.83 -2.31
C GLU A 11 -9.42 9.49 -2.92
N VAL A 12 -9.67 8.50 -2.07
CA VAL A 12 -10.42 7.29 -2.44
C VAL A 12 -11.85 7.45 -1.96
N VAL A 13 -12.80 7.38 -2.88
CA VAL A 13 -14.24 7.49 -2.61
C VAL A 13 -14.98 6.20 -2.97
N ARG A 14 -16.11 5.96 -2.31
CA ARG A 14 -17.07 4.93 -2.71
C ARG A 14 -17.96 5.47 -3.83
N ALA A 15 -18.08 4.73 -4.94
CA ALA A 15 -18.99 5.05 -6.04
C ALA A 15 -19.80 3.82 -6.46
N GLU A 16 -20.74 4.01 -7.38
CA GLU A 16 -21.48 2.92 -8.03
C GLU A 16 -21.08 2.85 -9.51
N TYR A 17 -20.76 1.65 -9.99
CA TYR A 17 -20.39 1.39 -11.38
C TYR A 17 -21.07 0.11 -11.85
N ARG A 18 -21.94 0.23 -12.87
CA ARG A 18 -22.74 -0.87 -13.44
C ARG A 18 -23.56 -1.64 -12.39
N GLY A 19 -24.16 -0.93 -11.42
CA GLY A 19 -24.98 -1.52 -10.35
C GLY A 19 -24.20 -2.10 -9.18
N GLU A 20 -22.87 -2.00 -9.18
CA GLU A 20 -22.00 -2.51 -8.11
C GLU A 20 -21.25 -1.37 -7.42
N TYR A 21 -21.04 -1.49 -6.11
CA TYR A 21 -20.23 -0.53 -5.38
C TYR A 21 -18.73 -0.76 -5.62
N VAL A 22 -18.03 0.33 -5.92
CA VAL A 22 -16.59 0.34 -6.25
C VAL A 22 -15.83 1.37 -5.42
N ALA A 23 -14.52 1.19 -5.30
CA ALA A 23 -13.61 2.19 -4.78
C ALA A 23 -12.98 2.96 -5.94
N VAL A 24 -12.97 4.29 -5.86
CA VAL A 24 -12.43 5.17 -6.90
C VAL A 24 -11.33 6.03 -6.30
N LYS A 25 -10.08 5.79 -6.69
CA LYS A 25 -8.94 6.66 -6.37
C LYS A 25 -8.91 7.80 -7.38
N ILE A 26 -8.92 9.04 -6.93
CA ILE A 26 -9.03 10.24 -7.76
C ILE A 26 -7.71 11.02 -7.70
N LEU A 27 -7.06 11.26 -8.84
CA LEU A 27 -5.95 12.21 -8.92
C LEU A 27 -6.51 13.63 -9.06
N HIS A 28 -6.42 14.43 -8.00
CA HIS A 28 -6.86 15.83 -8.09
C HIS A 28 -5.91 16.65 -8.97
N PRO A 29 -6.44 17.55 -9.83
CA PRO A 29 -5.61 18.45 -10.60
C PRO A 29 -4.77 19.33 -9.67
N SER A 30 -3.44 19.32 -9.81
CA SER A 30 -2.58 20.28 -9.10
C SER A 30 -2.31 21.49 -9.98
N THR A 31 -2.24 22.68 -9.38
CA THR A 31 -1.92 23.95 -10.05
C THR A 31 -0.42 24.15 -10.27
N THR A 32 0.40 23.12 -10.05
CA THR A 32 1.87 23.19 -10.11
C THR A 32 2.43 22.39 -11.28
N ASP A 33 3.66 22.68 -11.71
CA ASP A 33 4.39 21.96 -12.77
C ASP A 33 4.51 20.44 -12.54
N ARG A 34 4.26 19.96 -11.32
CA ARG A 34 4.22 18.52 -10.97
C ARG A 34 3.04 17.75 -11.58
N ASN A 35 2.05 18.44 -12.14
CA ASN A 35 0.83 17.82 -12.67
C ASN A 35 1.13 16.77 -13.76
N ALA A 36 2.14 16.98 -14.62
CA ALA A 36 2.48 16.00 -15.66
C ALA A 36 3.10 14.70 -15.11
N GLU A 37 4.01 14.81 -14.15
CA GLU A 37 4.69 13.66 -13.54
C GLU A 37 3.75 12.87 -12.62
N ASP A 38 2.88 13.57 -11.87
CA ASP A 38 1.86 12.93 -11.04
C ASP A 38 0.88 12.13 -11.90
N ARG A 39 0.45 12.67 -13.05
CA ARG A 39 -0.40 11.94 -14.02
C ARG A 39 0.32 10.71 -14.58
N LYS A 40 1.59 10.84 -14.95
CA LYS A 40 2.41 9.73 -15.46
C LYS A 40 2.51 8.61 -14.42
N ASN A 41 2.82 8.95 -13.16
CA ASN A 41 2.88 7.99 -12.06
C ASN A 41 1.52 7.35 -11.77
N PHE A 42 0.43 8.12 -11.83
CA PHE A 42 -0.91 7.60 -11.62
C PHE A 42 -1.34 6.61 -12.72
N ILE A 43 -1.05 6.91 -13.99
CA ILE A 43 -1.29 5.98 -15.10
C ILE A 43 -0.40 4.74 -14.97
N LYS A 44 0.86 4.90 -14.58
CA LYS A 44 1.78 3.77 -14.32
C LYS A 44 1.26 2.86 -13.21
N GLU A 45 0.74 3.43 -12.11
CA GLU A 45 0.07 2.67 -11.04
C GLU A 45 -1.12 1.87 -11.60
N ALA A 46 -1.99 2.50 -12.39
CA ALA A 46 -3.14 1.84 -13.00
C ALA A 46 -2.74 0.67 -13.93
N LEU A 47 -1.70 0.86 -14.75
CA LEU A 47 -1.21 -0.15 -15.67
C LEU A 47 -0.56 -1.33 -14.93
N LEU A 48 0.14 -1.08 -13.83
CA LEU A 48 0.65 -2.14 -12.95
C LEU A 48 -0.52 -2.93 -12.33
N LEU A 49 -1.45 -2.22 -11.69
CA LEU A 49 -2.65 -2.79 -11.06
C LEU A 49 -3.48 -3.66 -12.02
N GLN A 50 -3.60 -3.26 -13.28
CA GLN A 50 -4.34 -3.99 -14.31
C GLN A 50 -3.81 -5.42 -14.53
N GLN A 51 -2.51 -5.66 -14.31
CA GLN A 51 -1.87 -6.95 -14.58
C GLN A 51 -2.11 -7.96 -13.47
N TYR A 52 -2.52 -7.51 -12.28
CA TYR A 52 -2.58 -8.37 -11.10
C TYR A 52 -3.94 -9.03 -10.93
N LYS A 53 -3.91 -10.35 -10.76
CA LYS A 53 -5.10 -11.16 -10.50
C LYS A 53 -4.81 -12.21 -9.43
N HIS A 54 -5.01 -11.82 -8.18
CA HIS A 54 -4.84 -12.71 -7.05
C HIS A 54 -5.85 -12.41 -5.94
N LYS A 55 -6.28 -13.44 -5.19
CA LYS A 55 -7.32 -13.31 -4.15
C LYS A 55 -6.91 -12.42 -2.97
N ASN A 56 -5.60 -12.20 -2.79
CA ASN A 56 -5.01 -11.36 -1.74
C ASN A 56 -4.40 -10.06 -2.28
N ILE A 57 -4.76 -9.65 -3.50
CA ILE A 57 -4.44 -8.35 -4.08
C ILE A 57 -5.75 -7.65 -4.43
N VAL A 58 -5.84 -6.33 -4.21
CA VAL A 58 -7.01 -5.56 -4.62
C VAL A 58 -7.19 -5.62 -6.14
N LYS A 59 -8.39 -5.98 -6.56
CA LYS A 59 -8.75 -6.13 -7.97
C LYS A 59 -8.96 -4.78 -8.63
N PHE A 60 -8.19 -4.54 -9.68
CA PHE A 60 -8.41 -3.47 -10.64
C PHE A 60 -9.67 -3.75 -11.49
N LEU A 61 -10.49 -2.72 -11.70
CA LEU A 61 -11.70 -2.80 -12.53
C LEU A 61 -11.60 -1.92 -13.77
N GLY A 62 -10.89 -0.78 -13.70
CA GLY A 62 -10.73 0.11 -14.84
C GLY A 62 -10.04 1.42 -14.50
N ILE A 63 -9.80 2.22 -15.53
CA ILE A 63 -9.27 3.59 -15.42
C ILE A 63 -10.19 4.53 -16.21
N ALA A 64 -10.49 5.69 -15.63
CA ALA A 64 -11.10 6.80 -16.36
C ALA A 64 -10.02 7.87 -16.59
N ALA A 65 -9.51 7.90 -17.83
CA ALA A 65 -8.40 8.77 -18.22
C ALA A 65 -8.70 9.72 -19.38
N ILE A 66 -9.96 9.74 -19.84
CA ILE A 66 -10.39 10.57 -20.99
C ILE A 66 -10.50 12.05 -20.59
N ARG A 67 -10.96 12.33 -19.36
CA ARG A 67 -11.16 13.67 -18.82
C ARG A 67 -10.65 13.74 -17.40
N ASP A 68 -10.37 14.95 -16.95
CA ASP A 68 -10.01 15.19 -15.56
C ASP A 68 -11.24 15.16 -14.63
N PRO A 69 -11.05 14.74 -13.37
CA PRO A 69 -9.82 14.17 -12.81
C PRO A 69 -9.56 12.73 -13.30
N LEU A 70 -8.29 12.31 -13.36
CA LEU A 70 -7.96 10.91 -13.65
C LEU A 70 -8.42 10.02 -12.48
N MET A 71 -9.00 8.86 -12.79
CA MET A 71 -9.53 7.95 -11.76
C MET A 71 -9.13 6.50 -11.99
N ILE A 72 -8.78 5.80 -10.91
CA ILE A 72 -8.59 4.34 -10.89
C ILE A 72 -9.77 3.71 -10.16
N ILE A 73 -10.42 2.75 -10.81
CA ILE A 73 -11.61 2.05 -10.33
C ILE A 73 -11.17 0.66 -9.86
N MET A 74 -11.48 0.33 -8.61
CA MET A 74 -11.10 -0.91 -7.94
C MET A 74 -12.31 -1.55 -7.26
N GLU A 75 -12.21 -2.83 -6.92
CA GLU A 75 -13.19 -3.44 -6.04
C GLU A 75 -13.28 -2.70 -4.70
N LEU A 76 -14.49 -2.52 -4.18
CA LEU A 76 -14.69 -1.97 -2.85
C LEU A 76 -14.48 -3.06 -1.80
N ILE A 77 -13.60 -2.79 -0.83
CA ILE A 77 -13.33 -3.70 0.30
C ILE A 77 -13.95 -3.11 1.57
N GLU A 78 -14.88 -3.84 2.17
CA GLU A 78 -15.92 -3.25 3.03
C GLU A 78 -15.47 -2.94 4.46
N GLN A 79 -14.54 -3.71 5.01
CA GLN A 79 -14.08 -3.49 6.39
C GLN A 79 -12.93 -2.48 6.47
N GLY A 80 -12.55 -1.88 5.34
CA GLY A 80 -11.52 -0.84 5.28
C GLY A 80 -10.12 -1.38 5.54
N SER A 81 -9.25 -0.50 6.03
CA SER A 81 -7.83 -0.79 6.25
C SER A 81 -7.59 -1.67 7.49
N LEU A 82 -6.61 -2.56 7.38
CA LEU A 82 -6.29 -3.55 8.40
C LEU A 82 -5.84 -2.89 9.70
N ASP A 83 -5.12 -1.77 9.66
CA ASP A 83 -4.72 -1.05 10.86
C ASP A 83 -5.91 -0.56 11.70
N LYS A 84 -6.95 -0.03 11.04
CA LYS A 84 -8.21 0.37 11.71
C LYS A 84 -9.00 -0.85 12.16
N TYR A 85 -9.04 -1.90 11.33
CA TYR A 85 -9.72 -3.14 11.66
C TYR A 85 -9.15 -3.80 12.92
N LEU A 86 -7.81 -3.86 13.05
CA LEU A 86 -7.10 -4.42 14.21
C LEU A 86 -7.39 -3.65 15.51
N ARG A 87 -7.46 -2.31 15.45
CA ARG A 87 -7.76 -1.47 16.63
C ARG A 87 -9.19 -1.61 17.11
N ASN A 88 -10.12 -1.88 16.20
CA ASN A 88 -11.56 -1.88 16.48
C ASN A 88 -12.14 -3.28 16.77
N ASN A 89 -11.35 -4.34 16.65
CA ASN A 89 -11.84 -5.71 16.80
C ASN A 89 -10.93 -6.54 17.71
N ASP A 90 -11.55 -7.33 18.58
CA ASP A 90 -10.85 -8.37 19.33
C ASP A 90 -10.80 -9.65 18.49
N LEU A 91 -9.60 -9.98 18.01
CA LEU A 91 -9.37 -11.09 17.10
C LEU A 91 -8.65 -12.22 17.83
N ARG A 92 -9.07 -13.46 17.55
CA ARG A 92 -8.37 -14.65 18.03
C ARG A 92 -7.02 -14.79 17.35
N LEU A 93 -6.07 -15.44 18.02
CA LEU A 93 -4.74 -15.74 17.47
C LEU A 93 -4.80 -16.40 16.08
N SER A 94 -5.73 -17.33 15.88
CA SER A 94 -5.93 -17.99 14.59
C SER A 94 -6.35 -17.04 13.47
N GLN A 95 -7.11 -15.98 13.78
CA GLN A 95 -7.47 -14.95 12.80
C GLN A 95 -6.25 -14.09 12.45
N LEU A 96 -5.44 -13.70 13.44
CA LEU A 96 -4.21 -12.94 13.22
C LEU A 96 -3.22 -13.71 12.34
N ILE A 97 -3.01 -15.00 12.62
CA ILE A 97 -2.17 -15.89 11.79
C ILE A 97 -2.72 -15.96 10.35
N GLN A 98 -4.04 -16.10 10.21
CA GLN A 98 -4.69 -16.16 8.90
C GLN A 98 -4.51 -14.86 8.10
N MET A 99 -4.51 -13.71 8.76
CA MET A 99 -4.25 -12.40 8.16
C MET A 99 -2.81 -12.30 7.65
N CYS A 100 -1.82 -12.65 8.47
CA CYS A 100 -0.41 -12.70 8.04
C CYS A 100 -0.22 -13.64 6.85
N TYR A 101 -0.83 -14.82 6.87
CA TYR A 101 -0.81 -15.75 5.75
C TYR A 101 -1.40 -15.13 4.48
N ASN A 102 -2.52 -14.41 4.57
CA ASN A 102 -3.12 -13.73 3.42
C ASN A 102 -2.21 -12.65 2.83
N ILE A 103 -1.56 -11.84 3.68
CA ILE A 103 -0.60 -10.83 3.25
C ILE A 103 0.58 -11.51 2.54
N ALA A 104 1.15 -12.56 3.15
CA ALA A 104 2.26 -13.32 2.58
C ALA A 104 1.92 -13.90 1.19
N LYS A 105 0.72 -14.47 1.00
CA LYS A 105 0.26 -14.96 -0.31
C LYS A 105 0.09 -13.83 -1.33
N GLY A 106 -0.28 -12.63 -0.90
CA GLY A 106 -0.30 -11.45 -1.77
C GLY A 106 1.10 -11.05 -2.21
N MET A 107 2.04 -10.95 -1.27
CA MET A 107 3.42 -10.55 -1.54
C MET A 107 4.21 -11.59 -2.34
N GLU A 108 4.01 -12.88 -2.08
CA GLU A 108 4.56 -13.97 -2.90
C GLU A 108 4.12 -13.84 -4.37
N TYR A 109 2.85 -13.52 -4.61
CA TYR A 109 2.36 -13.29 -5.96
C TYR A 109 3.03 -12.07 -6.63
N LEU A 110 3.22 -10.97 -5.89
CA LEU A 110 3.93 -9.79 -6.43
C LEU A 110 5.41 -10.10 -6.73
N GLU A 111 6.09 -10.86 -5.87
CA GLU A 111 7.45 -11.32 -6.11
C GLU A 111 7.54 -12.16 -7.40
N GLN A 112 6.60 -13.08 -7.62
CA GLN A 112 6.51 -13.87 -8.86
C GLN A 112 6.26 -13.00 -10.10
N CYS A 113 5.61 -11.85 -9.94
CA CYS A 113 5.42 -10.86 -10.99
C CYS A 113 6.61 -9.90 -11.15
N ASN A 114 7.71 -10.07 -10.42
CA ASN A 114 8.88 -9.18 -10.38
C ASN A 114 8.56 -7.74 -9.96
N ILE A 115 7.63 -7.60 -9.00
CA ILE A 115 7.17 -6.32 -8.48
C ILE A 115 7.59 -6.14 -7.03
N ILE A 116 8.18 -4.97 -6.74
CA ILE A 116 8.42 -4.51 -5.38
C ILE A 116 7.32 -3.52 -5.00
N HIS A 117 6.66 -3.75 -3.88
CA HIS A 117 5.60 -2.91 -3.34
C HIS A 117 6.15 -1.58 -2.77
N ARG A 118 7.25 -1.63 -2.01
CA ARG A 118 7.96 -0.49 -1.38
C ARG A 118 7.23 0.28 -0.27
N ASP A 119 5.99 -0.09 0.03
CA ASP A 119 5.18 0.55 1.08
C ASP A 119 4.21 -0.45 1.71
N LEU A 120 4.67 -1.69 1.93
CA LEU A 120 3.86 -2.68 2.63
C LEU A 120 3.75 -2.30 4.11
N ALA A 121 2.51 -2.11 4.57
CA ALA A 121 2.15 -1.81 5.95
C ALA A 121 0.69 -2.20 6.20
N ALA A 122 0.26 -2.32 7.46
CA ALA A 122 -1.13 -2.64 7.79
C ALA A 122 -2.13 -1.60 7.23
N ARG A 123 -1.75 -0.32 7.14
CA ARG A 123 -2.57 0.74 6.51
C ARG A 123 -2.86 0.50 5.02
N ASN A 124 -1.98 -0.23 4.34
CA ASN A 124 -2.06 -0.54 2.90
C ASN A 124 -2.57 -1.97 2.65
N CYS A 125 -3.11 -2.61 3.69
CA CYS A 125 -3.84 -3.88 3.58
C CYS A 125 -5.32 -3.61 3.87
N LEU A 126 -6.23 -4.21 3.10
CA LEU A 126 -7.67 -4.08 3.27
C LEU A 126 -8.30 -5.40 3.70
N VAL A 127 -9.40 -5.34 4.46
CA VAL A 127 -10.10 -6.50 5.01
C VAL A 127 -11.47 -6.68 4.34
N ASP A 128 -11.70 -7.83 3.69
CA ASP A 128 -13.01 -8.14 3.08
C ASP A 128 -14.03 -8.64 4.12
N ARG A 129 -15.31 -8.77 3.72
CA ARG A 129 -16.37 -9.26 4.63
C ARG A 129 -16.11 -10.65 5.22
N LYS A 130 -15.27 -11.47 4.57
CA LYS A 130 -14.92 -12.82 5.03
C LYS A 130 -13.65 -12.81 5.91
N GLY A 131 -13.13 -11.64 6.25
CA GLY A 131 -11.90 -11.47 7.03
C GLY A 131 -10.63 -11.79 6.24
N ARG A 132 -10.70 -11.85 4.90
CA ARG A 132 -9.51 -12.07 4.07
C ARG A 132 -8.79 -10.75 3.82
N ILE A 133 -7.46 -10.81 3.83
CA ILE A 133 -6.63 -9.63 3.57
C ILE A 133 -6.31 -9.50 2.09
N LYS A 134 -6.39 -8.27 1.59
CA LYS A 134 -5.95 -7.88 0.25
C LYS A 134 -4.95 -6.73 0.34
N VAL A 135 -3.78 -6.91 -0.25
CA VAL A 135 -2.77 -5.86 -0.36
C VAL A 135 -3.22 -4.82 -1.39
N ALA A 136 -3.05 -3.54 -1.05
CA ALA A 136 -3.53 -2.38 -1.78
C ALA A 136 -2.46 -1.27 -1.84
N ASP A 137 -2.78 -0.19 -2.55
CA ASP A 137 -1.95 1.01 -2.73
C ASP A 137 -0.56 0.78 -3.33
N PHE A 138 -0.53 0.74 -4.67
CA PHE A 138 0.67 0.48 -5.46
C PHE A 138 1.36 1.77 -5.94
N GLY A 139 1.02 2.92 -5.33
CA GLY A 139 1.53 4.22 -5.75
C GLY A 139 3.06 4.36 -5.72
N LEU A 140 3.71 3.57 -4.86
CA LEU A 140 5.17 3.49 -4.75
C LEU A 140 5.77 2.23 -5.41
N SER A 141 4.94 1.35 -5.96
CA SER A 141 5.38 0.08 -6.52
C SER A 141 6.11 0.24 -7.85
N ARG A 142 7.06 -0.68 -8.10
CA ARG A 142 7.92 -0.68 -9.29
C ARG A 142 8.27 -2.10 -9.74
N CYS A 143 8.52 -2.24 -11.04
CA CYS A 143 9.11 -3.44 -11.61
C CYS A 143 10.61 -3.46 -11.33
N LEU A 144 11.16 -4.64 -11.04
CA LEU A 144 12.61 -4.83 -10.79
C LEU A 144 13.50 -4.38 -11.97
N GLN A 145 12.95 -4.34 -13.19
CA GLN A 145 13.68 -3.97 -14.41
C GLN A 145 13.64 -2.48 -14.75
N SER A 146 13.02 -1.63 -13.93
CA SER A 146 13.02 -0.17 -14.20
C SER A 146 14.23 0.51 -13.55
N ASP A 147 15.13 1.04 -14.37
CA ASP A 147 16.35 1.81 -13.99
C ASP A 147 16.06 3.20 -13.37
N GLU A 148 14.81 3.47 -12.95
CA GLU A 148 14.43 4.77 -12.40
C GLU A 148 14.81 4.85 -10.91
N GLU A 149 15.89 5.56 -10.59
CA GLU A 149 16.19 6.02 -9.23
C GLU A 149 15.07 6.95 -8.75
N TYR A 150 14.32 6.50 -7.73
CA TYR A 150 13.26 7.30 -7.14
C TYR A 150 13.77 8.04 -5.90
N PHE A 151 14.14 9.30 -6.07
CA PHE A 151 14.32 10.24 -4.97
C PHE A 151 12.98 10.90 -4.66
N CYS A 152 12.18 10.32 -3.77
CA CYS A 152 10.96 11.02 -3.37
C CYS A 152 11.15 11.81 -2.09
N GLN A 153 11.08 13.13 -2.28
CA GLN A 153 10.87 14.11 -1.21
C GLN A 153 9.42 14.02 -0.73
N VAL A 154 9.06 12.91 -0.10
CA VAL A 154 7.72 12.70 0.46
C VAL A 154 7.69 13.29 1.88
N LYS A 155 6.64 14.06 2.19
CA LYS A 155 6.45 14.70 3.51
C LYS A 155 6.25 13.69 4.66
N THR A 156 6.01 12.41 4.36
CA THR A 156 5.89 11.30 5.33
C THR A 156 6.44 10.01 4.71
N ILE A 157 7.74 9.82 4.81
CA ILE A 157 8.44 8.59 4.35
C ILE A 157 8.15 7.45 5.34
N PRO A 158 7.83 6.22 4.90
CA PRO A 158 7.50 5.09 5.77
C PRO A 158 8.75 4.42 6.38
N VAL A 159 9.64 5.24 6.96
CA VAL A 159 10.95 4.86 7.52
C VAL A 159 10.88 3.66 8.47
N ARG A 160 9.81 3.56 9.27
CA ARG A 160 9.63 2.49 10.26
C ARG A 160 9.42 1.11 9.65
N TRP A 161 9.06 1.03 8.36
CA TRP A 161 8.86 -0.21 7.61
C TRP A 161 10.02 -0.52 6.66
N TRP A 162 10.99 0.39 6.50
CA TRP A 162 12.09 0.22 5.56
C TRP A 162 13.19 -0.68 6.10
N ALA A 163 13.73 -1.48 5.19
CA ALA A 163 14.86 -2.36 5.44
C ALA A 163 16.17 -1.58 5.57
N VAL A 164 17.16 -2.18 6.25
CA VAL A 164 18.44 -1.52 6.56
C VAL A 164 19.16 -1.06 5.28
N GLU A 165 19.15 -1.89 4.23
CA GLU A 165 19.83 -1.61 2.96
C GLU A 165 19.29 -0.36 2.25
N VAL A 166 18.01 -0.05 2.43
CA VAL A 166 17.35 1.14 1.86
C VAL A 166 18.00 2.43 2.38
N PHE A 167 18.51 2.43 3.62
CA PHE A 167 19.18 3.59 4.22
C PHE A 167 20.66 3.72 3.88
N SER A 168 21.20 2.77 3.11
CA SER A 168 22.60 2.73 2.69
C SER A 168 22.73 3.02 1.19
N ASN A 169 21.71 3.65 0.60
CA ASN A 169 21.57 3.89 -0.84
C ASN A 169 21.63 2.60 -1.69
N ALA A 170 21.31 1.44 -1.10
CA ALA A 170 21.14 0.21 -1.87
C ALA A 170 19.79 0.24 -2.60
N PRO A 171 19.68 -0.40 -3.77
CA PRO A 171 18.41 -0.51 -4.47
C PRO A 171 17.40 -1.31 -3.64
N TYR A 172 16.13 -0.93 -3.73
CA TYR A 172 15.04 -1.76 -3.21
C TYR A 172 15.05 -3.11 -3.91
N THR A 173 14.78 -4.16 -3.15
CA THR A 173 14.61 -5.52 -3.67
C THR A 173 13.34 -6.15 -3.09
N ASN A 174 12.97 -7.34 -3.57
CA ASN A 174 11.93 -8.14 -2.93
C ASN A 174 12.27 -8.44 -1.45
N LYS A 175 13.55 -8.45 -1.07
CA LYS A 175 13.96 -8.64 0.34
C LYS A 175 13.66 -7.43 1.21
N SER A 176 13.62 -6.23 0.63
CA SER A 176 13.15 -5.03 1.30
C SER A 176 11.64 -5.11 1.62
N ASP A 177 10.86 -5.74 0.75
CA ASP A 177 9.45 -6.05 1.02
C ASP A 177 9.27 -7.17 2.05
N VAL A 178 10.17 -8.17 2.09
CA VAL A 178 10.18 -9.20 3.14
C VAL A 178 10.41 -8.58 4.52
N TRP A 179 11.31 -7.60 4.62
CA TRP A 179 11.47 -6.81 5.85
C TRP A 179 10.19 -6.07 6.21
N SER A 180 9.59 -5.35 5.24
CA SER A 180 8.34 -4.61 5.43
C SER A 180 7.19 -5.55 5.87
N TYR A 181 7.17 -6.78 5.37
CA TYR A 181 6.25 -7.84 5.81
C TYR A 181 6.48 -8.22 7.27
N GLY A 182 7.73 -8.35 7.72
CA GLY A 182 8.05 -8.60 9.13
C GLY A 182 7.49 -7.52 10.06
N VAL A 183 7.67 -6.25 9.69
CA VAL A 183 7.10 -5.10 10.44
C VAL A 183 5.57 -5.13 10.39
N THR A 184 4.98 -5.44 9.24
CA THR A 184 3.52 -5.54 9.07
C THR A 184 2.94 -6.70 9.90
N ALA A 185 3.63 -7.83 9.97
CA ALA A 185 3.22 -8.95 10.83
C ALA A 185 3.27 -8.53 12.30
N TRP A 186 4.30 -7.77 12.72
CA TRP A 186 4.33 -7.17 14.05
C TRP A 186 3.13 -6.25 14.31
N GLU A 187 2.74 -5.39 13.35
CA GLU A 187 1.52 -4.58 13.45
C GLU A 187 0.27 -5.44 13.67
N VAL A 188 0.15 -6.58 12.98
CA VAL A 188 -0.98 -7.51 13.16
C VAL A 188 -1.06 -8.03 14.60
N PHE A 189 0.07 -8.41 15.19
CA PHE A 189 0.10 -8.93 16.55
C PHE A 189 0.06 -7.84 17.64
N SER A 190 0.40 -6.59 17.31
CA SER A 190 0.39 -5.45 18.23
C SER A 190 -0.91 -4.63 18.20
N LYS A 191 -1.95 -5.10 17.51
CA LYS A 191 -3.19 -4.34 17.26
C LYS A 191 -2.94 -3.00 16.55
N ALA A 192 -2.05 -3.02 15.56
CA ALA A 192 -1.64 -1.87 14.76
C ALA A 192 -1.06 -0.72 15.60
N ASP A 193 -0.25 -1.07 16.61
CA ASP A 193 0.60 -0.08 17.27
C ASP A 193 1.63 0.47 16.28
N LEU A 194 2.16 1.67 16.55
CA LEU A 194 3.17 2.29 15.70
C LEU A 194 4.53 1.64 15.98
N PRO A 195 5.22 1.06 14.98
CA PRO A 195 6.55 0.50 15.20
C PRO A 195 7.51 1.59 15.69
N TYR A 196 8.28 1.31 16.74
CA TYR A 196 9.14 2.29 17.43
C TYR A 196 8.36 3.52 17.96
N SER A 197 7.13 3.34 18.45
CA SER A 197 6.26 4.41 18.97
C SER A 197 6.92 5.33 20.00
N HIS A 198 7.87 4.81 20.78
CA HIS A 198 8.67 5.56 21.76
C HIS A 198 9.70 6.52 21.14
N ILE A 199 10.00 6.41 19.83
CA ILE A 199 10.95 7.26 19.12
C ILE A 199 10.20 8.27 18.27
N GLN A 200 10.37 9.56 18.54
CA GLN A 200 9.66 10.63 17.85
C GLN A 200 10.23 10.93 16.46
N PHE A 201 11.57 10.96 16.32
CA PHE A 201 12.23 11.45 15.11
C PHE A 201 12.70 10.31 14.19
N ASN A 202 12.46 10.47 12.88
CA ASN A 202 12.83 9.48 11.87
C ASN A 202 14.34 9.16 11.86
N HIS A 203 15.22 10.16 12.01
CA HIS A 203 16.67 9.91 12.03
C HIS A 203 17.08 8.98 13.18
N THR A 204 16.41 9.08 14.33
CA THR A 204 16.67 8.21 15.49
C THR A 204 16.16 6.79 15.23
N VAL A 205 15.01 6.66 14.56
CA VAL A 205 14.49 5.34 14.13
C VAL A 205 15.46 4.65 13.17
N ILE A 206 16.00 5.38 12.18
CA ILE A 206 17.00 4.87 11.24
C ILE A 206 18.22 4.34 11.98
N ASN A 207 18.75 5.11 12.93
CA ASN A 207 19.89 4.70 13.73
C ASN A 207 19.61 3.48 14.59
N ALA A 208 18.37 3.29 15.07
CA ALA A 208 17.97 2.10 15.81
C ALA A 208 17.89 0.87 14.89
N ILE A 209 17.33 1.03 13.69
CA ILE A 209 17.22 -0.04 12.68
C ILE A 209 18.61 -0.51 12.24
N LYS A 210 19.54 0.41 11.97
CA LYS A 210 20.92 0.10 11.53
C LYS A 210 21.78 -0.66 12.55
N LYS A 211 21.32 -0.84 13.80
CA LYS A 211 22.04 -1.60 14.84
C LYS A 211 21.77 -3.10 14.80
N TRP A 212 20.75 -3.54 14.07
CA TRP A 212 20.42 -4.94 13.83
C TRP A 212 21.11 -5.42 12.56
#